data_AF-A0A7W9V0X0-F1
#
_entry.id   AF-A0A7W9V0X0-F1
#
_cell.length_a   1.000
_cell.length_b   1.000
_cell.length_c   1.000
_cell.angle_alpha   90.00
_cell.angle_beta   90.00
_cell.angle_gamma   90.00
#
_symmetry.space_group_name_H-M   'P 1'
#
loop_
_entity.id
_entity.type
_entity.pdbx_description
1 polymer ?
#
loop_
_entity_poly.entity_id
_entity_poly.type
_entity_poly.pdbx_seq_one_letter_code
_entity_poly.pdbx_strand_id
1 'polypeptide(L)'
;MQLCALFISAQRGGPEHSGNCSTLPRMELDTRNMCAPGPPTWIAPPAKPTTEALIRAKLTEYRNKCRERDRLILEAKQGGLTEVAIAELSGHSRNTVRSVLRNHGVS
;
A
#
# COMPACT_ATOMS: atom_id res chain seq x y z
N MET A 1 23.85 10.35 17.90
CA MET A 1 23.07 11.57 18.14
C MET A 1 22.78 12.20 16.78
N GLN A 2 21.55 12.11 16.27
CA GLN A 2 20.80 13.20 15.61
C GLN A 2 19.52 12.60 14.99
N LEU A 3 18.37 13.17 15.37
CA LEU A 3 17.02 12.85 14.93
C LEU A 3 16.64 13.61 13.65
N CYS A 4 15.66 13.05 12.93
CA CYS A 4 14.58 13.69 12.14
C CYS A 4 14.91 14.56 10.91
N ALA A 5 14.24 14.27 9.78
CA ALA A 5 13.14 15.10 9.26
C ALA A 5 12.46 14.48 8.03
N LEU A 6 11.12 14.39 8.09
CA LEU A 6 10.24 14.26 6.91
C LEU A 6 10.29 15.56 6.10
N PHE A 7 10.20 15.45 4.76
CA PHE A 7 9.71 16.53 3.93
C PHE A 7 8.67 16.01 2.93
N ILE A 8 7.43 16.47 3.11
CA ILE A 8 6.31 16.34 2.18
C ILE A 8 6.42 17.52 1.22
N SER A 9 6.37 17.27 -0.09
CA SER A 9 6.16 18.32 -1.09
C SER A 9 4.94 17.99 -1.92
N ALA A 10 3.86 18.70 -1.62
CA ALA A 10 2.73 18.93 -2.51
C ALA A 10 2.96 20.22 -3.31
N GLN A 11 2.47 20.26 -4.57
CA GLN A 11 2.08 21.43 -5.39
C GLN A 11 2.15 21.02 -6.88
N ARG A 12 1.38 21.53 -7.84
CA ARG A 12 0.16 22.37 -7.99
C ARG A 12 -0.06 22.40 -9.52
N GLY A 13 -1.28 22.54 -10.00
CA GLY A 13 -1.50 22.80 -11.43
C GLY A 13 -2.94 23.16 -11.76
N GLY A 14 -3.26 24.45 -11.67
CA GLY A 14 -4.28 25.08 -12.53
C GLY A 14 -3.61 25.63 -13.81
N PRO A 15 -4.38 25.98 -14.84
CA PRO A 15 -4.60 27.40 -15.07
C PRO A 15 -6.02 27.78 -15.50
N GLU A 16 -6.25 29.07 -15.39
CA GLU A 16 -7.46 29.86 -15.63
C GLU A 16 -7.66 30.25 -17.11
N HIS A 17 -8.91 30.57 -17.50
CA HIS A 17 -9.36 31.88 -18.08
C HIS A 17 -10.46 31.81 -19.17
N SER A 18 -11.27 32.88 -19.15
CA SER A 18 -12.23 33.38 -20.15
C SER A 18 -13.64 32.75 -20.11
N GLY A 19 -14.76 33.47 -20.07
CA GLY A 19 -15.00 34.91 -20.25
C GLY A 19 -15.94 35.14 -21.42
N ASN A 20 -17.25 35.05 -21.21
CA ASN A 20 -18.26 35.86 -21.92
C ASN A 20 -19.66 35.69 -21.32
N CYS A 21 -20.23 36.85 -20.95
CA CYS A 21 -21.62 37.08 -20.64
C CYS A 21 -22.39 37.25 -21.96
N SER A 22 -23.43 36.46 -22.22
CA SER A 22 -24.50 36.78 -23.17
C SER A 22 -25.71 35.86 -22.99
N THR A 23 -26.84 36.50 -22.70
CA THR A 23 -28.20 36.13 -23.13
C THR A 23 -28.86 34.93 -22.44
N LEU A 24 -29.70 35.26 -21.45
CA LEU A 24 -30.74 34.38 -20.88
C LEU A 24 -31.83 34.09 -21.92
N PRO A 25 -32.13 32.84 -22.27
CA PRO A 25 -33.50 32.43 -22.53
C PRO A 25 -34.14 32.04 -21.20
N ARG A 26 -35.17 32.79 -20.84
CA ARG A 26 -36.17 32.53 -19.81
C ARG A 26 -36.54 31.04 -19.75
N MET A 27 -35.89 30.28 -18.89
CA MET A 27 -36.36 28.96 -18.48
C MET A 27 -37.40 29.19 -17.39
N GLU A 28 -38.63 28.79 -17.72
CA GLU A 28 -39.76 28.82 -16.82
C GLU A 28 -39.38 28.16 -15.50
N LEU A 29 -39.75 28.84 -14.42
CA LEU A 29 -39.62 28.36 -13.06
C LEU A 29 -40.59 27.19 -12.88
N ASP A 30 -40.23 26.00 -13.38
CA ASP A 30 -40.97 24.78 -13.10
C ASP A 30 -40.75 24.45 -11.62
N THR A 31 -41.74 24.91 -10.86
CA THR A 31 -41.82 24.74 -9.42
C THR A 31 -42.27 23.31 -9.15
N ARG A 32 -41.40 22.32 -9.36
CA ARG A 32 -41.63 20.92 -8.98
C ARG A 32 -40.31 20.15 -9.06
N ASN A 33 -39.57 20.16 -7.97
CA ASN A 33 -39.12 18.95 -7.27
C ASN A 33 -38.05 19.40 -6.26
N MET A 34 -38.50 19.97 -5.15
CA MET A 34 -37.68 20.07 -3.95
C MET A 34 -37.40 18.62 -3.52
N CYS A 35 -36.30 18.04 -3.99
CA CYS A 35 -35.73 16.85 -3.36
C CYS A 35 -35.46 17.24 -1.91
N ALA A 36 -36.36 16.83 -1.01
CA ALA A 36 -36.09 16.87 0.41
C ALA A 36 -34.71 16.23 0.62
N PRO A 37 -33.78 16.89 1.35
CA PRO A 37 -32.53 16.25 1.69
C PRO A 37 -32.90 14.95 2.40
N GLY A 38 -32.51 13.82 1.80
CA GLY A 38 -32.70 12.52 2.41
C GLY A 38 -32.14 12.53 3.84
N PRO A 39 -32.67 11.69 4.74
CA PRO A 39 -32.19 11.65 6.11
C PRO A 39 -30.66 11.47 6.11
N PRO A 40 -29.91 12.17 6.97
CA PRO A 40 -28.47 12.02 7.03
C PRO A 40 -28.17 10.54 7.23
N THR A 41 -27.55 9.92 6.22
CA THR A 41 -27.03 8.57 6.35
C THR A 41 -25.90 8.65 7.37
N TRP A 42 -26.21 8.27 8.60
CA TRP A 42 -25.21 8.03 9.64
C TRP A 42 -24.33 6.88 9.16
N ILE A 43 -23.24 7.20 8.47
CA ILE A 43 -22.20 6.23 8.14
C ILE A 43 -21.62 5.82 9.49
N ALA A 44 -22.03 4.64 9.96
CA ALA A 44 -21.44 4.07 11.16
C ALA A 44 -19.92 3.97 10.93
N PRO A 45 -19.09 4.49 11.86
CA PRO A 45 -17.65 4.40 11.71
C PRO A 45 -17.26 2.92 11.60
N PRO A 46 -16.31 2.56 10.71
CA PRO A 46 -15.94 1.17 10.50
C PRO A 46 -15.55 0.54 11.84
N ALA A 47 -16.08 -0.66 12.10
CA ALA A 47 -15.79 -1.39 13.31
C ALA A 47 -14.27 -1.52 13.47
N LYS A 48 -13.74 -1.14 14.65
CA LYS A 48 -12.32 -1.30 14.92
C LYS A 48 -11.97 -2.79 14.83
N PRO A 49 -10.92 -3.16 14.08
CA PRO A 49 -10.53 -4.55 13.96
C PRO A 49 -10.16 -5.10 15.34
N THR A 50 -10.58 -6.33 15.61
CA THR A 50 -10.21 -7.03 16.84
C THR A 50 -8.71 -7.29 16.87
N THR A 51 -8.12 -7.42 18.07
CA THR A 51 -6.71 -7.77 18.25
C THR A 51 -6.36 -9.07 17.51
N GLU A 52 -7.26 -10.06 17.53
CA GLU A 52 -7.08 -11.31 16.81
C GLU A 52 -6.99 -11.10 15.29
N ALA A 53 -7.88 -10.29 14.70
CA ALA A 53 -7.85 -9.98 13.28
C ALA A 53 -6.53 -9.31 12.88
N LEU A 54 -6.03 -8.38 13.72
CA LEU A 54 -4.74 -7.72 13.50
C LEU A 54 -3.57 -8.71 13.59
N ILE A 55 -3.57 -9.63 14.55
CA ILE A 55 -2.53 -10.66 14.68
C ILE A 55 -2.53 -11.58 13.44
N ARG A 56 -3.71 -12.06 13.01
CA ARG A 56 -3.84 -12.90 11.80
C ARG A 56 -3.33 -12.19 10.55
N ALA A 57 -3.63 -10.90 10.40
CA ALA A 57 -3.14 -10.09 9.29
C ALA A 57 -1.60 -9.98 9.31
N LYS A 58 -1.01 -9.68 10.48
CA LYS A 58 0.46 -9.61 10.62
C LYS A 58 1.15 -10.94 10.35
N LEU A 59 0.59 -12.06 10.80
CA LEU A 59 1.15 -13.39 10.53
C LEU A 59 1.09 -13.73 9.03
N THR A 60 0.01 -13.32 8.36
CA THR A 60 -0.11 -13.47 6.90
C THR A 60 0.94 -12.64 6.16
N GLU A 61 1.11 -11.38 6.57
CA GLU A 61 2.14 -10.50 6.00
C GLU A 61 3.55 -11.08 6.22
N TYR A 62 3.84 -11.56 7.43
CA TYR A 62 5.11 -12.21 7.74
C TYR A 62 5.37 -13.44 6.87
N ARG A 63 4.35 -14.28 6.66
CA ARG A 63 4.44 -15.44 5.76
C ARG A 63 4.80 -15.03 4.34
N ASN A 64 4.24 -13.92 3.83
CA ASN A 64 4.56 -13.41 2.51
C ASN A 64 6.01 -12.92 2.42
N LYS A 65 6.51 -12.22 3.46
CA LYS A 65 7.92 -11.82 3.55
C LYS A 65 8.87 -13.02 3.55
N CYS A 66 8.52 -14.11 4.26
CA CYS A 66 9.31 -15.34 4.24
C CYS A 66 9.38 -15.96 2.84
N ARG A 67 8.25 -15.97 2.10
CA ARG A 67 8.22 -16.46 0.71
C ARG A 67 9.10 -15.62 -0.21
N GLU A 68 9.05 -14.30 -0.05
CA GLU A 68 9.88 -13.39 -0.85
C GLU A 68 11.37 -13.59 -0.54
N ARG A 69 11.74 -13.71 0.74
CA ARG A 69 13.10 -14.08 1.14
C ARG A 69 13.55 -15.37 0.46
N ASP A 70 12.74 -16.42 0.52
CA ASP A 70 13.10 -17.74 -0.01
C ASP A 70 13.30 -17.67 -1.53
N ARG A 71 12.44 -16.92 -2.23
CA ARG A 71 12.58 -16.63 -3.66
C ARG A 71 13.91 -15.94 -3.97
N LEU A 72 14.25 -14.87 -3.26
CA LEU A 72 15.49 -14.12 -3.48
C LEU A 72 16.75 -14.96 -3.20
N ILE A 73 16.70 -15.82 -2.17
CA ILE A 73 17.78 -16.77 -1.87
C ILE A 73 18.00 -17.72 -3.06
N LEU A 74 16.92 -18.23 -3.65
CA LEU A 74 17.00 -19.14 -4.81
C LEU A 74 17.54 -18.42 -6.06
N GLU A 75 17.02 -17.24 -6.37
CA GLU A 75 17.49 -16.43 -7.51
C GLU A 75 18.98 -16.07 -7.36
N ALA A 76 19.41 -15.66 -6.16
CA ALA A 76 20.81 -15.37 -5.88
C ALA A 76 21.72 -16.60 -6.03
N LYS A 77 21.27 -17.77 -5.55
CA LYS A 77 22.01 -19.02 -5.71
C LYS A 77 22.10 -19.43 -7.19
N GLN A 78 21.03 -19.28 -7.96
CA GLN A 78 21.03 -19.51 -9.41
C GLN A 78 21.95 -18.53 -10.15
N GLY A 79 22.04 -17.29 -9.68
CA GLY A 79 23.00 -16.28 -10.14
C GLY A 79 24.46 -16.54 -9.74
N GLY A 80 24.74 -17.63 -9.03
CA GLY A 80 26.10 -18.05 -8.65
C GLY A 80 26.64 -17.41 -7.37
N LEU A 81 25.81 -16.72 -6.58
CA LEU A 81 26.26 -16.20 -5.28
C LEU A 81 26.53 -17.34 -4.30
N THR A 82 27.58 -17.16 -3.49
CA THR A 82 27.89 -18.10 -2.42
C THR A 82 26.91 -17.97 -1.26
N GLU A 83 26.73 -19.05 -0.49
CA GLU A 83 25.87 -19.03 0.71
C GLU A 83 26.27 -17.95 1.73
N VAL A 84 27.57 -17.65 1.81
CA VAL A 84 28.12 -16.61 2.70
C VAL A 84 27.64 -15.24 2.24
N ALA A 85 27.81 -14.91 0.96
CA ALA A 85 27.38 -13.62 0.41
C ALA A 85 25.87 -13.42 0.52
N ILE A 86 25.08 -14.47 0.26
CA ILE A 86 23.62 -14.43 0.43
C ILE A 86 23.25 -14.16 1.89
N ALA A 87 23.92 -14.80 2.85
CA ALA A 87 23.68 -14.61 4.28
C ALA A 87 23.99 -13.17 4.73
N GLU A 88 25.11 -12.63 4.28
CA GLU A 88 25.53 -11.24 4.58
C GLU A 88 24.54 -10.22 4.02
N LEU A 89 24.12 -10.36 2.76
CA LEU A 89 23.19 -9.43 2.10
C LEU A 89 21.77 -9.53 2.68
N SER A 90 21.30 -10.73 3.01
CA SER A 90 19.96 -10.94 3.56
C SER A 90 19.87 -10.66 5.06
N GLY A 91 21.00 -10.46 5.76
CA GLY A 91 21.02 -10.29 7.21
C GLY A 91 20.61 -11.55 7.98
N HIS A 92 20.84 -12.73 7.40
CA HIS A 92 20.48 -14.01 7.99
C HIS A 92 21.70 -14.88 8.29
N SER A 93 21.51 -15.86 9.17
CA SER A 93 22.56 -16.85 9.41
C SER A 93 22.77 -17.72 8.16
N ARG A 94 24.00 -18.19 7.95
CA ARG A 94 24.29 -19.18 6.90
C ARG A 94 23.44 -20.45 7.03
N ASN A 95 23.11 -20.87 8.25
CA ASN A 95 22.26 -22.02 8.49
C ASN A 95 20.84 -21.81 7.96
N THR A 96 20.31 -20.59 8.08
CA THR A 96 19.00 -20.23 7.52
C THR A 96 19.01 -20.35 6.01
N VAL A 97 20.03 -19.80 5.35
CA VAL A 97 20.19 -19.89 3.88
C VAL A 97 20.27 -21.35 3.44
N ARG A 98 21.11 -22.15 4.11
CA ARG A 98 21.24 -23.60 3.82
C ARG A 98 19.94 -24.36 4.02
N SER A 99 19.18 -24.04 5.06
CA SER A 99 17.88 -24.68 5.30
C SER A 99 16.89 -24.35 4.20
N VAL A 100 16.84 -23.09 3.76
CA VAL A 100 15.96 -22.67 2.66
C VAL A 100 16.34 -23.41 1.38
N LEU A 101 17.62 -23.37 0.98
CA LEU A 101 18.09 -24.04 -0.22
C LEU A 101 17.77 -25.55 -0.20
N ARG A 102 18.02 -26.22 0.94
CA ARG A 102 17.70 -27.64 1.13
C ARG A 102 16.20 -27.93 1.01
N ASN A 103 15.34 -27.11 1.63
CA ASN A 103 13.90 -27.28 1.56
C ASN A 103 13.37 -27.18 0.11
N HIS A 104 14.10 -26.46 -0.73
CA HIS A 104 13.81 -26.30 -2.16
C HIS A 104 14.61 -27.24 -3.07
N GLY A 105 15.39 -28.18 -2.52
CA GLY A 105 16.15 -29.16 -3.29
C GLY A 105 17.39 -28.59 -4.00
N VAL A 106 17.85 -27.40 -3.63
CA VAL A 106 19.04 -26.75 -4.20
C VAL A 106 20.23 -26.95 -3.24
N SER A 107 21.37 -27.40 -3.78
CA SER A 107 22.64 -27.62 -3.06
C SER A 107 23.70 -26.63 -3.53
#